data_AF-A0A125RUX3-F1
#
_entry.id   AF-A0A125RUX3-F1
#
_cell.length_a   1.000
_cell.length_b   1.000
_cell.length_c   1.000
_cell.angle_alpha   90.00
_cell.angle_beta   90.00
_cell.angle_gamma   90.00
#
_symmetry.space_group_name_H-M   'P 1'
#
loop_
_entity.id
_entity.type
_entity.pdbx_description
1 polymer ?
#
loop_
_entity_poly.entity_id
_entity_poly.type
_entity_poly.pdbx_seq_one_letter_code
_entity_poly.pdbx_strand_id
1 'polypeptide(L)'
;LIQPFGCLLALDEKTFKIIAYSENAPELLTMVSHAVPSVGEHPVLGIGTDIRTIFTAPSASALQKAMGFGDVSLLNPILVHCKTSGKPFYAIVHRVTGSLIIDFEPVKPYEVPMTAAGALQSYKLAAKAITRLQSLPSGSMERLCDTMVQEVFELTGYDRAMAYKFHDDDHGEVVSEVTKPGMEPYLGLHYPA
;
A
#
# COMPACT_ATOMS: atom_id res chain seq x y z
N LEU A 1 -4.63 -2.58 15.44
CA LEU A 1 -4.32 -3.87 14.79
C LEU A 1 -4.06 -3.59 13.32
N ILE A 2 -3.05 -4.22 12.72
CA ILE A 2 -2.70 -4.07 11.29
C ILE A 2 -2.71 -5.43 10.59
N GLN A 3 -2.74 -5.45 9.26
CA GLN A 3 -2.56 -6.69 8.50
C GLN A 3 -1.09 -7.16 8.55
N PRO A 4 -0.82 -8.47 8.60
CA PRO A 4 0.54 -9.00 8.84
C PRO A 4 1.44 -9.00 7.60
N PHE A 5 0.94 -8.68 6.41
CA PHE A 5 1.72 -8.71 5.18
C PHE A 5 2.81 -7.63 5.12
N GLY A 6 2.63 -6.55 5.89
CA GLY A 6 3.58 -5.46 6.05
C GLY A 6 3.77 -5.09 7.52
N CYS A 7 4.43 -3.96 7.77
CA CYS A 7 4.55 -3.40 9.12
C CYS A 7 4.36 -1.88 9.09
N LEU A 8 4.12 -1.30 10.27
CA LEU A 8 3.81 0.11 10.43
C LEU A 8 4.77 0.74 11.44
N LEU A 9 5.28 1.93 11.12
CA LEU A 9 5.97 2.81 12.07
C LEU A 9 5.24 4.16 12.15
N ALA A 10 5.07 4.68 13.37
CA ALA A 10 4.68 6.06 13.61
C ALA A 10 5.90 6.82 14.13
N LEU A 11 6.14 8.01 13.59
CA LEU A 11 7.28 8.86 13.91
C LEU A 11 6.82 10.22 14.39
N ASP A 12 7.59 10.78 15.33
CA ASP A 12 7.57 12.21 15.61
C ASP A 12 8.12 12.99 14.41
N GLU A 13 7.34 13.94 13.91
CA GLU A 13 7.63 14.67 12.67
C GLU A 13 8.88 15.55 12.74
N LYS A 14 9.27 15.99 13.94
CA LYS A 14 10.41 16.90 14.14
C LYS A 14 11.72 16.14 14.32
N THR A 15 11.66 15.02 15.03
CA THR A 15 12.85 14.25 15.45
C THR A 15 13.08 13.02 14.60
N PHE A 16 12.09 12.56 13.83
CA PHE A 16 12.08 11.30 13.08
C PHE A 16 12.31 10.06 13.95
N LYS A 17 12.01 10.19 15.24
CA LYS A 17 12.08 9.09 16.20
C LYS A 17 10.78 8.33 16.21
N ILE A 18 10.88 7.01 16.35
CA ILE A 18 9.73 6.12 16.46
C ILE A 18 8.96 6.43 17.75
N ILE A 19 7.66 6.71 17.62
CA ILE A 19 6.72 6.92 18.73
C ILE A 19 5.70 5.77 18.85
N ALA A 20 5.52 4.98 17.80
CA ALA A 20 4.84 3.69 17.85
C ALA A 20 5.34 2.79 16.71
N TYR A 21 5.22 1.48 16.85
CA TYR A 21 5.54 0.51 15.82
C TYR A 21 4.65 -0.72 15.96
N SER A 22 4.36 -1.40 14.86
CA SER A 22 3.65 -2.68 14.90
C SER A 22 4.54 -3.79 15.47
N GLU A 23 3.94 -4.78 16.14
CA GLU A 23 4.68 -5.84 16.84
C GLU A 23 5.62 -6.64 15.92
N ASN A 24 5.26 -6.80 14.65
CA ASN A 24 6.07 -7.49 13.63
C ASN A 24 7.18 -6.62 12.99
N ALA A 25 7.23 -5.31 13.26
CA ALA A 25 8.19 -4.41 12.63
C ALA A 25 9.66 -4.75 12.92
N PRO A 26 10.07 -5.11 14.16
CA PRO A 26 11.45 -5.50 14.42
C PRO A 26 11.88 -6.72 13.60
N GLU A 27 11.01 -7.72 13.45
CA GLU A 27 11.31 -8.94 12.66
C GLU A 27 11.41 -8.64 11.15
N LEU A 28 10.53 -7.78 10.63
CA LEU A 28 10.50 -7.47 9.20
C LEU A 28 11.64 -6.53 8.77
N LEU A 29 11.91 -5.49 9.56
CA LEU A 29 12.84 -4.41 9.20
C LEU A 29 14.26 -4.63 9.72
N THR A 30 14.47 -5.54 10.67
CA THR A 30 15.78 -5.80 11.26
C THR A 30 16.13 -7.29 11.21
N MET A 31 17.40 -7.61 11.38
CA MET A 31 17.82 -9.00 11.54
C MET A 31 17.60 -9.37 13.01
N VAL A 32 16.69 -10.29 13.29
CA VAL A 32 16.71 -10.99 14.58
C VAL A 32 17.96 -11.87 14.53
N SER A 33 19.03 -11.46 15.21
CA SER A 33 20.22 -12.30 15.31
C SER A 33 19.79 -13.61 15.99
N HIS A 34 19.89 -14.74 15.29
CA HIS A 34 19.72 -16.07 15.90
C HIS A 34 20.90 -16.45 16.82
N ALA A 35 21.85 -15.54 17.05
CA ALA A 35 22.86 -15.67 18.09
C ALA A 35 22.24 -15.34 19.46
N VAL A 36 22.69 -16.02 20.50
CA VAL A 36 22.28 -15.78 21.90
C VAL A 36 22.38 -14.28 22.19
N PRO A 37 21.30 -13.60 22.62
CA PRO A 37 21.35 -12.18 22.89
C PRO A 37 22.37 -11.94 24.00
N SER A 38 23.43 -11.22 23.66
CA SER A 38 24.41 -10.79 24.65
C SER A 38 23.76 -9.73 25.55
N VAL A 39 23.99 -9.82 26.86
CA VAL A 39 23.41 -8.90 27.85
C VAL A 39 23.88 -7.47 27.53
N GLY A 40 23.01 -6.68 26.91
CA GLY A 40 23.31 -5.30 26.46
C GLY A 40 22.91 -4.98 25.02
N GLU A 41 22.47 -5.95 24.22
CA GLU A 41 21.89 -5.66 22.89
C GLU A 41 20.49 -5.04 23.04
N HIS A 42 20.43 -3.71 22.90
CA HIS A 42 19.17 -3.00 22.75
C HIS A 42 18.44 -3.49 21.49
N PRO A 43 17.09 -3.59 21.50
CA PRO A 43 16.35 -3.92 20.29
C PRO A 43 16.72 -2.90 19.20
N VAL A 44 17.10 -3.40 18.01
CA VAL A 44 17.54 -2.58 16.87
C VAL A 44 16.44 -1.56 16.47
N LEU A 45 15.18 -1.84 16.82
CA LEU A 45 14.01 -1.00 16.59
C LEU A 45 13.16 -0.93 17.87
N GLY A 46 12.94 0.29 18.39
CA GLY A 46 12.09 0.55 19.54
C GLY A 46 11.66 2.03 19.60
N ILE A 47 10.91 2.39 20.64
CA ILE A 47 10.52 3.79 20.87
C ILE A 47 11.77 4.67 21.06
N GLY A 48 11.80 5.81 20.38
CA GLY A 48 12.93 6.74 20.40
C GLY A 48 14.03 6.41 19.39
N THR A 49 14.00 5.24 18.75
CA THR A 49 14.93 4.90 17.65
C THR A 49 14.72 5.85 16.48
N ASP A 50 15.80 6.38 15.94
CA ASP A 50 15.79 7.21 14.74
C ASP A 50 15.59 6.31 13.50
N ILE A 51 14.54 6.54 12.72
CA ILE A 51 14.22 5.71 11.56
C ILE A 51 15.39 5.60 10.57
N ARG A 52 16.23 6.62 10.48
CA ARG A 52 17.37 6.68 9.55
C ARG A 52 18.44 5.65 9.86
N THR A 53 18.47 5.09 11.07
CA THR A 53 19.42 4.03 11.44
C THR A 53 18.99 2.65 10.92
N ILE A 54 17.71 2.49 10.58
CA ILE A 54 17.11 1.21 10.14
C ILE A 54 17.38 0.95 8.65
N PHE A 55 17.46 2.01 7.85
CA PHE A 55 17.60 1.92 6.39
C PHE A 55 19.00 2.29 5.89
N THR A 56 19.32 1.88 4.66
CA THR A 56 20.56 2.31 3.99
C THR A 56 20.63 3.83 3.85
N ALA A 57 21.84 4.39 3.72
CA ALA A 57 22.01 5.85 3.63
C ALA A 57 21.20 6.51 2.49
N PRO A 58 21.10 5.94 1.27
CA PRO A 58 20.23 6.47 0.23
C PRO A 58 18.75 6.46 0.63
N SER A 59 18.28 5.35 1.22
CA SER A 59 16.89 5.22 1.67
C SER A 59 16.54 6.18 2.81
N ALA A 60 17.45 6.35 3.79
CA ALA A 60 17.29 7.33 4.86
C ALA A 60 17.23 8.76 4.30
N SER A 61 18.05 9.09 3.30
CA SER A 61 18.00 10.39 2.63
C SER A 61 16.69 10.60 1.87
N ALA A 62 16.20 9.58 1.16
CA ALA A 62 14.93 9.63 0.44
C ALA A 62 13.73 9.84 1.38
N LEU A 63 13.67 9.07 2.47
CA LEU A 63 12.67 9.24 3.52
C LEU A 63 12.72 10.65 4.10
N GLN A 64 13.91 11.15 4.46
CA GLN A 64 14.04 12.49 5.02
C GLN A 64 13.55 13.58 4.06
N LYS A 65 13.85 13.46 2.77
CA LYS A 65 13.34 14.39 1.75
C LYS A 65 11.82 14.33 1.65
N ALA A 66 11.24 13.13 1.65
CA ALA A 66 9.80 12.97 1.55
C ALA A 66 9.07 13.51 2.78
N MET A 67 9.60 13.23 3.98
CA MET A 67 9.04 13.73 5.23
C MET A 67 9.14 15.27 5.36
N GLY A 68 10.06 15.92 4.65
CA GLY A 68 10.16 17.38 4.55
C GLY A 68 9.22 18.01 3.53
N PHE A 69 8.50 17.23 2.73
CA PHE A 69 7.58 17.73 1.70
C PHE A 69 6.22 18.10 2.31
N GLY A 70 5.59 19.17 1.79
CA GLY A 70 4.30 19.63 2.29
C GLY A 70 3.18 18.62 2.09
N ASP A 71 3.13 18.01 0.90
CA ASP A 71 2.27 16.88 0.59
C ASP A 71 3.12 15.63 0.33
N VAL A 72 3.19 14.75 1.33
CA VAL A 72 3.99 13.53 1.29
C VAL A 72 3.41 12.48 0.33
N SER A 73 2.12 12.56 0.01
CA SER A 73 1.43 11.56 -0.81
C SER A 73 1.93 11.53 -2.26
N LEU A 74 2.43 12.67 -2.77
CA LEU A 74 2.99 12.80 -4.11
C LEU A 74 4.28 12.01 -4.34
N LEU A 75 4.94 11.60 -3.25
CA LEU A 75 6.20 10.87 -3.30
C LEU A 75 6.02 9.38 -2.99
N ASN A 76 4.80 8.95 -2.71
CA ASN A 76 4.51 7.55 -2.46
C ASN A 76 4.38 6.74 -3.77
N PRO A 77 4.79 5.46 -3.74
CA PRO A 77 5.58 4.81 -2.70
C PRO A 77 7.08 5.12 -2.83
N ILE A 78 7.80 5.11 -1.70
CA ILE A 78 9.26 5.30 -1.66
C ILE A 78 9.94 3.95 -1.52
N LEU A 79 10.80 3.58 -2.47
CA LEU A 79 11.58 2.34 -2.35
C LEU A 79 12.71 2.50 -1.34
N VAL A 80 12.68 1.71 -0.26
CA VAL A 80 13.68 1.71 0.80
C VAL A 80 14.31 0.34 0.99
N HIS A 81 15.56 0.30 1.46
CA HIS A 81 16.29 -0.93 1.74
C HIS A 81 16.73 -0.93 3.19
N CYS A 82 16.46 -2.02 3.91
CA CYS A 82 16.90 -2.20 5.29
C CYS A 82 18.43 -2.27 5.35
N LYS A 83 19.04 -1.60 6.32
CA LYS A 83 20.49 -1.47 6.44
C LYS A 83 21.19 -2.80 6.71
N THR A 84 20.58 -3.64 7.55
CA THR A 84 21.19 -4.90 8.02
C THR A 84 20.87 -6.07 7.10
N SER A 85 19.61 -6.22 6.68
CA SER A 85 19.16 -7.36 5.87
C SER A 85 19.22 -7.09 4.36
N GLY A 86 19.30 -5.83 3.92
CA GLY A 86 19.18 -5.44 2.52
C GLY A 86 17.78 -5.62 1.94
N LYS A 87 16.79 -6.09 2.72
CA LYS A 87 15.43 -6.34 2.25
C LYS A 87 14.78 -5.05 1.75
N PRO A 88 14.19 -5.06 0.54
CA PRO A 88 13.52 -3.90 -0.04
C PRO A 88 12.06 -3.82 0.40
N PHE A 89 11.57 -2.60 0.61
CA PHE A 89 10.18 -2.30 0.96
C PHE A 89 9.70 -1.07 0.19
N TYR A 90 8.41 -1.04 -0.14
CA TYR A 90 7.72 0.21 -0.43
C TYR A 90 7.33 0.85 0.90
N ALA A 91 7.81 2.07 1.13
CA ALA A 91 7.41 2.91 2.24
C ALA A 91 6.33 3.89 1.76
N ILE A 92 5.16 3.84 2.37
CA ILE A 92 4.00 4.67 2.04
C ILE A 92 3.76 5.58 3.24
N VAL A 93 4.02 6.87 3.05
CA VAL A 93 4.07 7.87 4.12
C VAL A 93 2.77 8.68 4.15
N HIS A 94 2.20 8.84 5.34
CA HIS A 94 1.02 9.65 5.62
C HIS A 94 1.29 10.58 6.80
N ARG A 95 0.67 11.78 6.80
CA ARG A 95 0.79 12.74 7.90
C ARG A 95 -0.53 12.81 8.66
N VAL A 96 -0.48 12.62 9.98
CA VAL A 96 -1.65 12.62 10.86
C VAL A 96 -1.32 13.43 12.10
N THR A 97 -2.03 14.56 12.27
CA THR A 97 -1.97 15.39 13.50
C THR A 97 -0.54 15.66 14.03
N GLY A 98 0.40 16.02 13.15
CA GLY A 98 1.78 16.33 13.53
C GLY A 98 2.70 15.11 13.74
N SER A 99 2.26 13.92 13.33
CA SER A 99 3.04 12.69 13.28
C SER A 99 3.08 12.13 11.86
N LEU A 100 4.09 11.33 11.58
CA LEU A 100 4.24 10.62 10.31
C LEU A 100 3.95 9.14 10.53
N ILE A 101 3.02 8.59 9.77
CA ILE A 101 2.74 7.16 9.71
C ILE A 101 3.37 6.61 8.44
N ILE A 102 4.10 5.50 8.56
CA ILE A 102 4.75 4.86 7.43
C ILE A 102 4.37 3.39 7.42
N ASP A 103 3.70 2.98 6.35
CA ASP A 103 3.43 1.58 6.04
C ASP A 103 4.55 1.03 5.17
N PHE A 104 5.05 -0.15 5.52
CA PHE A 104 6.11 -0.85 4.80
C PHE A 104 5.57 -2.14 4.20
N GLU A 105 5.54 -2.20 2.88
CA GLU A 105 5.14 -3.38 2.13
C GLU A 105 6.39 -4.07 1.55
N PRO A 106 6.62 -5.37 1.81
CA PRO A 106 7.78 -6.08 1.28
C PRO A 106 7.77 -6.10 -0.25
N VAL A 107 8.92 -5.77 -0.86
CA VAL A 107 9.14 -5.96 -2.30
C VAL A 107 9.95 -7.23 -2.49
N LYS A 108 9.63 -8.04 -3.50
CA LYS A 108 10.44 -9.22 -3.76
C LYS A 108 11.78 -8.78 -4.36
N PRO A 109 12.94 -9.29 -3.90
CA PRO A 109 14.24 -8.81 -4.35
C PRO A 109 14.45 -8.83 -5.88
N TYR A 110 13.87 -9.82 -6.57
CA TYR A 110 13.96 -9.94 -8.02
C TYR A 110 13.05 -8.94 -8.77
N GLU A 111 12.07 -8.34 -8.10
CA GLU A 111 11.18 -7.31 -8.66
C GLU A 111 11.80 -5.92 -8.58
N VAL A 112 12.82 -5.71 -7.73
CA VAL A 112 13.50 -4.41 -7.53
C VAL A 112 13.95 -3.76 -8.85
N PRO A 113 14.64 -4.45 -9.78
CA PRO A 113 15.05 -3.87 -11.06
C PRO A 113 13.86 -3.47 -11.95
N MET A 114 12.70 -4.10 -11.72
CA MET A 114 11.48 -3.90 -12.50
C MET A 114 10.50 -2.94 -11.83
N THR A 115 10.77 -2.43 -10.62
CA THR A 115 9.82 -1.57 -9.88
C THR A 115 9.36 -0.35 -10.68
N ALA A 116 10.28 0.34 -11.36
CA ALA A 116 9.95 1.48 -12.22
C ALA A 116 9.16 1.06 -13.48
N ALA A 117 9.56 -0.04 -14.12
CA ALA A 117 8.87 -0.55 -15.31
C ALA A 117 7.46 -1.07 -14.98
N GLY A 118 7.30 -1.77 -13.87
CA GLY A 118 6.03 -2.24 -13.34
C GLY A 118 5.10 -1.09 -12.98
N ALA A 119 5.59 -0.08 -12.27
CA ALA A 119 4.81 1.12 -11.95
C ALA A 119 4.33 1.85 -13.23
N LEU A 120 5.21 2.00 -14.22
CA LEU A 120 4.87 2.61 -15.50
C LEU A 120 3.83 1.78 -16.27
N GLN A 121 3.95 0.45 -16.25
CA GLN A 121 2.99 -0.45 -16.89
C GLN A 121 1.61 -0.36 -16.22
N SER A 122 1.54 -0.40 -14.89
CA SER A 122 0.28 -0.24 -14.15
C SER A 122 -0.37 1.11 -14.45
N TYR A 123 0.41 2.20 -14.47
CA TYR A 123 -0.10 3.52 -14.83
C TYR A 123 -0.63 3.55 -16.28
N LYS A 124 0.09 2.94 -17.22
CA LYS A 124 -0.33 2.88 -18.63
C LYS A 124 -1.65 2.11 -18.78
N LEU A 125 -1.83 1.01 -18.06
CA LEU A 125 -3.08 0.25 -18.06
C LEU A 125 -4.24 1.08 -17.47
N ALA A 126 -4.01 1.75 -16.34
CA ALA A 126 -5.00 2.65 -15.75
C ALA A 126 -5.37 3.83 -16.69
N ALA A 127 -4.39 4.45 -17.34
CA ALA A 127 -4.64 5.52 -18.32
C ALA A 127 -5.45 5.03 -19.52
N LYS A 128 -5.19 3.80 -19.98
CA LYS A 128 -5.99 3.15 -21.04
C LYS A 128 -7.43 2.91 -20.58
N ALA A 129 -7.62 2.43 -19.36
CA ALA A 129 -8.96 2.24 -18.76
C ALA A 129 -9.72 3.57 -18.69
N ILE A 130 -9.09 4.64 -18.21
CA ILE A 130 -9.66 5.99 -18.16
C ILE A 130 -10.08 6.46 -19.56
N THR A 131 -9.20 6.28 -20.56
CA THR A 131 -9.49 6.67 -21.95
C THR A 131 -10.72 5.91 -22.48
N ARG A 132 -10.83 4.61 -22.17
CA ARG A 132 -11.98 3.79 -22.55
C ARG A 132 -13.27 4.32 -21.92
N LEU A 133 -13.26 4.61 -20.62
CA LEU A 133 -14.40 5.19 -19.91
C LEU A 133 -14.82 6.55 -20.50
N GLN A 134 -13.86 7.43 -20.83
CA GLN A 134 -14.11 8.73 -21.45
C GLN A 134 -14.70 8.62 -22.87
N SER A 135 -14.45 7.52 -23.57
CA SER A 135 -14.98 7.29 -24.92
C SER A 135 -16.41 6.72 -24.93
N LEU A 136 -16.98 6.39 -23.77
CA LEU A 136 -18.33 5.84 -23.69
C LEU A 136 -19.39 6.91 -24.00
N PRO A 137 -20.47 6.55 -24.73
CA PRO A 137 -21.61 7.44 -24.93
C PRO A 137 -22.29 7.70 -23.58
N SER A 138 -22.67 8.95 -23.34
CA SER A 138 -23.37 9.35 -22.12
C SER A 138 -24.78 8.75 -22.04
N GLY A 139 -25.33 8.67 -20.82
CA GLY A 139 -26.73 8.30 -20.58
C GLY A 139 -27.00 6.85 -20.17
N SER A 140 -25.97 6.05 -19.90
CA SER A 140 -26.13 4.68 -19.36
C SER A 140 -25.17 4.42 -18.21
N MET A 141 -25.71 4.33 -17.00
CA MET A 141 -24.95 3.98 -15.80
C MET A 141 -24.49 2.52 -15.85
N GLU A 142 -25.37 1.62 -16.30
CA GLU A 142 -25.08 0.18 -16.47
C GLU A 142 -23.80 -0.03 -17.29
N ARG A 143 -23.72 0.53 -18.51
CA ARG A 143 -22.53 0.40 -19.37
C ARG A 143 -21.27 0.99 -18.74
N LEU A 144 -21.41 2.08 -17.97
CA LEU A 144 -20.29 2.69 -17.28
C LEU A 144 -19.76 1.74 -16.19
N CYS A 145 -20.65 1.19 -15.36
CA CYS A 145 -20.32 0.22 -14.33
C CYS A 145 -19.70 -1.04 -14.92
N ASP A 146 -20.30 -1.62 -15.96
CA ASP A 146 -19.79 -2.82 -16.63
C ASP A 146 -18.38 -2.62 -17.19
N THR A 147 -18.17 -1.48 -17.87
CA THR A 147 -16.84 -1.16 -18.41
C THR A 147 -15.82 -0.97 -17.29
N MET A 148 -16.20 -0.29 -16.19
CA MET A 148 -15.31 -0.07 -15.07
C MET A 148 -14.94 -1.37 -14.36
N VAL A 149 -15.92 -2.23 -14.07
CA VAL A 149 -15.68 -3.52 -13.42
C VAL A 149 -14.77 -4.41 -14.27
N GLN A 150 -14.97 -4.44 -15.60
CA GLN A 150 -14.10 -5.17 -16.52
C GLN A 150 -12.66 -4.66 -16.49
N GLU A 151 -12.45 -3.34 -16.55
CA GLU A 151 -11.10 -2.76 -16.50
C GLU A 151 -10.39 -3.05 -15.16
N VAL A 152 -11.11 -2.95 -14.04
CA VAL A 152 -10.55 -3.30 -12.72
C VAL A 152 -10.22 -4.79 -12.62
N PHE A 153 -11.09 -5.66 -13.13
CA PHE A 153 -10.86 -7.10 -13.15
C PHE A 153 -9.58 -7.45 -13.91
N GLU A 154 -9.40 -6.89 -15.11
CA GLU A 154 -8.19 -7.10 -15.92
C GLU A 154 -6.93 -6.48 -15.29
N LEU A 155 -7.06 -5.30 -14.66
CA LEU A 155 -5.93 -4.60 -14.07
C LEU A 155 -5.42 -5.26 -12.79
N THR A 156 -6.33 -5.74 -11.94
CA THR A 156 -6.00 -6.22 -10.60
C THR A 156 -5.81 -7.73 -10.53
N GLY A 157 -6.41 -8.48 -11.46
CA GLY A 157 -6.31 -9.94 -11.52
C GLY A 157 -7.03 -10.68 -10.40
N TYR A 158 -7.89 -10.00 -9.63
CA TYR A 158 -8.74 -10.62 -8.62
C TYR A 158 -9.72 -11.61 -9.26
N ASP A 159 -10.19 -12.57 -8.47
CA ASP A 159 -11.15 -13.57 -8.94
C ASP A 159 -12.56 -12.99 -9.17
N ARG A 160 -12.85 -11.83 -8.55
CA ARG A 160 -14.10 -11.08 -8.67
C ARG A 160 -13.82 -9.57 -8.59
N ALA A 161 -14.47 -8.80 -9.45
CA ALA A 161 -14.62 -7.36 -9.33
C ALA A 161 -16.10 -7.02 -9.45
N MET A 162 -16.58 -6.03 -8.70
CA MET A 162 -17.99 -5.65 -8.70
C MET A 162 -18.18 -4.16 -8.40
N ALA A 163 -19.26 -3.59 -8.94
CA ALA A 163 -19.75 -2.27 -8.57
C ALA A 163 -20.84 -2.42 -7.51
N TYR A 164 -20.57 -1.90 -6.32
CA TYR A 164 -21.50 -1.92 -5.20
C TYR A 164 -22.10 -0.53 -5.01
N LYS A 165 -23.42 -0.42 -5.15
CA LYS A 165 -24.17 0.84 -5.08
C LYS A 165 -24.88 0.92 -3.72
N PHE A 166 -24.71 2.04 -3.02
CA PHE A 166 -25.53 2.39 -1.86
C PHE A 166 -26.86 3.02 -2.31
N HIS A 167 -27.95 2.65 -1.65
CA HIS A 167 -29.28 3.24 -1.80
C HIS A 167 -29.57 4.23 -0.65
N ASP A 168 -30.70 4.91 -0.72
CA ASP A 168 -31.04 6.04 0.18
C ASP A 168 -31.22 5.64 1.66
N ASP A 169 -31.48 4.37 1.92
CA ASP A 169 -31.62 3.74 3.25
C ASP A 169 -30.35 2.98 3.67
N ASP A 170 -29.20 3.34 3.10
CA ASP A 170 -27.85 2.83 3.38
C ASP A 170 -27.61 1.33 3.07
N HIS A 171 -28.64 0.58 2.66
CA HIS A 171 -28.44 -0.76 2.12
C HIS A 171 -27.70 -0.67 0.77
N GLY A 172 -27.05 -1.74 0.35
CA GLY A 172 -26.37 -1.75 -0.93
C GLY A 172 -26.69 -2.92 -1.83
N GLU A 173 -26.39 -2.74 -3.11
CA GLU A 173 -26.72 -3.65 -4.20
C GLU A 173 -25.49 -3.84 -5.10
N VAL A 174 -25.26 -5.08 -5.54
CA VAL A 174 -24.27 -5.35 -6.59
C VAL A 174 -24.90 -5.07 -7.95
N VAL A 175 -24.55 -3.95 -8.59
CA VAL A 175 -25.16 -3.49 -9.85
C VAL A 175 -24.40 -3.90 -11.11
N SER A 176 -23.15 -4.34 -10.97
CA SER A 176 -22.32 -4.87 -12.06
C SER A 176 -21.25 -5.78 -11.48
N GLU A 177 -20.88 -6.84 -12.20
CA GLU A 177 -19.97 -7.87 -11.70
C GLU A 177 -19.24 -8.59 -12.83
N VAL A 178 -17.95 -8.90 -12.60
CA VAL A 178 -17.16 -9.83 -13.42
C VAL A 178 -16.44 -10.81 -12.48
N THR A 179 -16.54 -12.09 -12.77
CA THR A 179 -15.88 -13.16 -11.99
C THR A 179 -15.09 -14.11 -12.89
N LYS A 180 -14.17 -14.87 -12.29
CA LYS A 180 -13.64 -16.07 -12.93
C LYS A 180 -14.73 -17.13 -13.13
N PRO A 181 -14.57 -18.04 -14.10
CA PRO A 181 -15.53 -19.12 -14.33
C PRO A 181 -15.72 -20.01 -13.10
N GLY A 182 -16.98 -20.37 -12.79
CA GLY A 182 -17.33 -21.30 -11.71
C GLY A 182 -17.60 -20.65 -10.34
N MET A 183 -17.57 -19.33 -10.24
CA MET A 183 -17.98 -18.61 -9.03
C MET A 183 -19.48 -18.32 -9.03
N GLU A 184 -20.10 -18.33 -7.85
CA GLU A 184 -21.50 -17.96 -7.67
C GLU A 184 -21.68 -16.44 -7.86
N PRO A 185 -22.58 -15.97 -8.75
CA PRO A 185 -22.76 -14.55 -9.01
C PRO A 185 -23.43 -13.85 -7.83
N TYR A 186 -22.98 -12.63 -7.52
CA TYR A 186 -23.63 -11.74 -6.55
C TYR A 186 -24.43 -10.64 -7.22
N LEU A 187 -24.37 -10.52 -8.55
CA LEU A 187 -25.13 -9.54 -9.31
C LEU A 187 -26.62 -9.52 -8.93
N GLY A 188 -27.12 -8.34 -8.58
CA GLY A 188 -28.50 -8.09 -8.15
C GLY A 188 -28.82 -8.44 -6.68
N LEU A 189 -27.85 -8.93 -5.90
CA LEU A 189 -28.05 -9.16 -4.47
C LEU A 189 -27.99 -7.84 -3.69
N HIS A 190 -28.92 -7.71 -2.74
CA HIS A 190 -28.98 -6.61 -1.79
C HIS A 190 -28.45 -7.05 -0.42
N TYR A 191 -27.71 -6.18 0.24
CA TYR A 191 -27.11 -6.42 1.54
C TYR A 191 -27.50 -5.31 2.52
N PRO A 192 -27.75 -5.66 3.79
CA PRO A 192 -28.13 -4.69 4.82
C PRO A 192 -26.99 -3.72 5.14
N ALA A 193 -27.37 -2.56 5.69
CA ALA A 193 -26.45 -1.55 6.23
C ALA A 193 -25.67 -2.06 7.46
#